data_AF-A0A0B7ASA0-F1
#
_entry.id   AF-A0A0B7ASA0-F1
#
_cell.length_a   1.000
_cell.length_b   1.000
_cell.length_c   1.000
_cell.angle_alpha   90.00
_cell.angle_beta   90.00
_cell.angle_gamma   90.00
#
_symmetry.space_group_name_H-M   'P 1'
#
loop_
_entity.id
_entity.type
_entity.pdbx_description
1 polymer ?
#
loop_
_entity_poly.entity_id
_entity_poly.type
_entity_poly.pdbx_seq_one_letter_code
_entity_poly.pdbx_strand_id
1 'polypeptide(L)'
;MPLHAQSVSLKDIEAAHERIKTSVMRTPLVPLNIEDSKRKIYLKLENLQPIGSFKLRGACNASDHYLLSHFKLVCTPQVLETL
;
A
#
# COMPACT_ATOMS: atom_id res chain seq x y z
N MET A 1 14.11 8.41 25.20
CA MET A 1 14.10 8.72 23.75
C MET A 1 12.66 8.93 23.33
N PRO A 2 12.15 10.16 23.18
CA PRO A 2 10.79 10.34 22.69
C PRO A 2 10.74 9.85 21.23
N LEU A 3 9.90 8.85 20.97
CA LEU A 3 9.61 8.39 19.63
C LEU A 3 8.69 9.45 19.00
N HIS A 4 9.27 10.50 18.41
CA HIS A 4 8.49 11.40 17.58
C HIS A 4 8.07 10.64 16.34
N ALA A 5 6.84 10.13 16.33
CA ALA A 5 6.25 9.52 15.15
C ALA A 5 6.22 10.59 14.05
N GLN A 6 7.12 10.45 13.08
CA GLN A 6 7.16 11.34 11.93
C GLN A 6 5.80 11.28 11.22
N SER A 7 5.21 12.44 10.94
CA SER A 7 3.90 12.50 10.33
C SER A 7 3.96 11.96 8.89
N VAL A 8 3.01 11.08 8.57
CA VAL A 8 2.83 10.58 7.20
C VAL A 8 2.10 11.64 6.38
N SER A 9 2.71 12.11 5.29
CA SER A 9 2.09 13.09 4.39
C SER A 9 1.17 12.41 3.37
N LEU A 10 0.29 13.20 2.73
CA LEU A 10 -0.54 12.69 1.62
C LEU A 10 0.33 12.12 0.49
N LYS A 11 1.45 12.79 0.19
CA LYS A 11 2.41 12.35 -0.84
C LYS A 11 3.00 10.98 -0.54
N ASP A 12 3.23 10.66 0.73
CA ASP A 12 3.71 9.34 1.14
C ASP A 12 2.66 8.26 0.88
N ILE A 13 1.38 8.57 1.09
CA ILE A 13 0.25 7.68 0.82
C ILE A 13 0.07 7.46 -0.68
N GLU A 14 0.17 8.51 -1.49
CA GLU A 14 0.10 8.43 -2.96
C GLU A 14 1.27 7.63 -3.54
N ALA A 15 2.49 7.86 -3.05
CA ALA A 15 3.65 7.07 -3.46
C ALA A 15 3.52 5.59 -3.04
N ALA A 16 2.96 5.32 -1.85
CA ALA A 16 2.66 3.97 -1.42
C ALA A 16 1.59 3.31 -2.31
N HIS A 17 0.56 4.06 -2.74
CA HIS A 17 -0.49 3.57 -3.63
C HIS A 17 0.08 3.06 -4.95
N GLU A 18 0.91 3.85 -5.63
CA GLU A 18 1.52 3.43 -6.90
C GLU A 18 2.46 2.25 -6.71
N ARG A 19 3.23 2.23 -5.61
CA ARG A 19 4.17 1.14 -5.29
C ARG A 19 3.48 -0.22 -5.16
N ILE A 20 2.39 -0.29 -4.41
CA ILE A 20 1.72 -1.57 -4.09
C ILE A 20 0.67 -1.98 -5.12
N LYS A 21 0.43 -1.18 -6.17
CA LYS A 21 -0.69 -1.35 -7.11
C LYS A 21 -0.74 -2.73 -7.77
N THR A 22 0.40 -3.37 -7.98
CA THR A 22 0.53 -4.73 -8.53
C THR A 22 0.48 -5.82 -7.46
N SER A 23 0.69 -5.46 -6.19
CA SER A 23 0.84 -6.39 -5.07
C SER A 23 -0.46 -6.56 -4.26
N VAL A 24 -1.45 -5.66 -4.43
CA VAL A 24 -2.73 -5.68 -3.69
C VAL A 24 -3.93 -5.62 -4.63
N MET A 25 -5.06 -6.15 -4.18
CA MET A 25 -6.31 -6.08 -4.96
C MET A 25 -7.06 -4.77 -4.71
N ARG A 26 -7.77 -4.29 -5.75
CA ARG A 26 -8.75 -3.22 -5.60
C ARG A 26 -10.06 -3.80 -5.07
N THR A 27 -10.17 -3.84 -3.75
CA THR A 27 -11.38 -4.29 -3.04
C THR A 27 -12.60 -3.44 -3.41
N PRO A 28 -13.81 -4.03 -3.46
CA PRO A 28 -15.02 -3.32 -3.84
C PRO A 28 -15.46 -2.32 -2.77
N LEU A 29 -16.25 -1.34 -3.21
CA LEU A 29 -17.02 -0.45 -2.35
C LEU A 29 -18.49 -0.83 -2.50
N VAL A 30 -19.08 -1.40 -1.45
CA VAL A 30 -20.43 -1.99 -1.51
C VAL A 30 -21.40 -1.14 -0.69
N PRO A 31 -22.56 -0.75 -1.23
CA PRO A 31 -23.56 -0.04 -0.44
C PRO A 31 -24.10 -0.94 0.67
N LEU A 32 -24.21 -0.38 1.89
CA LEU A 32 -24.93 -1.02 2.98
C LEU A 32 -26.39 -0.58 2.92
N ASN A 33 -27.26 -1.47 2.44
CA ASN A 33 -28.67 -1.22 2.24
C ASN A 33 -29.43 -1.30 3.59
N ILE A 34 -29.36 -0.23 4.37
CA ILE A 34 -30.16 -0.08 5.59
C ILE A 34 -31.45 0.65 5.22
N GLU A 35 -32.59 -0.04 5.39
CA GLU A 35 -33.92 0.57 5.28
C GLU A 35 -34.05 1.70 6.32
N ASP A 36 -34.69 2.81 5.95
CA ASP A 36 -34.87 4.03 6.78
C ASP A 36 -33.61 4.82 7.15
N SER A 37 -32.44 4.49 6.59
CA SER A 37 -31.26 5.33 6.76
C SER A 37 -31.37 6.64 5.98
N LYS A 38 -31.24 7.77 6.68
CA LYS A 38 -31.12 9.10 6.07
C LYS A 38 -29.80 9.32 5.30
N ARG A 39 -28.86 8.36 5.36
CA ARG A 39 -27.51 8.47 4.77
C ARG A 39 -27.14 7.24 3.96
N LYS A 40 -26.42 7.45 2.86
CA LYS A 40 -25.81 6.37 2.07
C LYS A 40 -24.52 5.92 2.77
N ILE A 41 -24.50 4.67 3.23
CA ILE A 41 -23.32 4.06 3.85
C ILE A 41 -22.71 3.10 2.85
N TYR A 42 -21.38 3.12 2.75
CA TYR A 42 -20.64 2.20 1.88
C TYR A 42 -19.57 1.46 2.69
N LEU A 43 -19.41 0.18 2.41
CA LEU A 43 -18.43 -0.70 3.01
C LEU A 43 -17.25 -0.89 2.05
N LYS A 44 -16.04 -0.59 2.54
CA LYS A 44 -14.80 -0.93 1.86
C LYS A 44 -14.33 -2.30 2.34
N LEU A 45 -14.55 -3.32 1.51
CA LEU A 45 -14.40 -4.73 1.92
C LEU A 45 -12.93 -5.20 1.88
N GLU A 46 -12.09 -4.68 2.78
CA GLU A 46 -10.67 -5.09 2.89
C GLU A 46 -10.48 -6.53 3.41
N ASN A 47 -11.54 -7.17 3.93
CA ASN A 47 -11.55 -8.60 4.20
C ASN A 47 -11.48 -9.46 2.94
N LEU A 48 -11.68 -8.88 1.75
CA LEU A 48 -11.51 -9.56 0.46
C LEU A 48 -10.10 -9.42 -0.11
N GLN A 49 -9.15 -8.81 0.61
CA GLN A 49 -7.73 -8.93 0.26
C GLN A 49 -7.27 -10.39 0.41
N PRO A 50 -6.21 -10.83 -0.29
CA PRO A 50 -5.72 -12.21 -0.24
C PRO A 50 -5.47 -12.79 1.17
N ILE A 51 -5.10 -11.94 2.13
CA ILE A 51 -4.85 -12.35 3.52
C ILE A 51 -6.02 -12.05 4.48
N GLY A 52 -7.19 -11.71 3.94
CA GLY A 52 -8.39 -11.43 4.73
C GLY A 52 -8.39 -10.12 5.50
N SER A 53 -7.44 -9.20 5.24
CA SER A 53 -7.42 -7.89 5.91
C SER A 53 -6.61 -6.83 5.16
N PHE A 54 -6.77 -5.56 5.56
CA PHE A 54 -6.07 -4.41 4.98
C PHE A 54 -4.54 -4.42 5.20
N LYS A 55 -4.03 -5.26 6.10
CA LYS A 55 -2.62 -5.25 6.52
C LYS A 55 -1.65 -5.56 5.38
N LEU A 56 -2.11 -6.27 4.35
CA LEU A 56 -1.30 -6.57 3.15
C LEU A 56 -0.76 -5.30 2.52
N ARG A 57 -1.54 -4.22 2.51
CA ARG A 57 -1.13 -2.93 1.94
C ARG A 57 0.13 -2.39 2.62
N GLY A 58 0.16 -2.42 3.96
CA GLY A 58 1.31 -1.96 4.74
C GLY A 58 2.53 -2.88 4.58
N ALA A 59 2.31 -4.20 4.60
CA ALA A 59 3.37 -5.18 4.42
C ALA A 59 4.04 -5.06 3.05
N CYS A 60 3.25 -5.08 1.96
CA CYS A 60 3.77 -4.90 0.60
C CYS A 60 4.46 -3.55 0.43
N ASN A 61 3.88 -2.47 0.98
CA ASN A 61 4.49 -1.15 0.87
C ASN A 61 5.90 -1.11 1.49
N ALA A 62 6.09 -1.73 2.66
CA ALA A 62 7.37 -1.81 3.31
C ALA A 62 8.37 -2.68 2.53
N SER A 63 7.95 -3.88 2.12
CA SER A 63 8.79 -4.81 1.35
C SER A 63 9.22 -4.22 0.00
N ASP A 64 8.27 -3.69 -0.78
CA ASP A 64 8.53 -3.12 -2.10
C ASP A 64 9.39 -1.86 -1.99
N HIS A 65 9.21 -1.05 -0.94
CA HIS A 65 10.04 0.13 -0.72
C HIS A 65 11.49 -0.26 -0.40
N TYR A 66 11.69 -1.30 0.41
CA TYR A 66 13.02 -1.84 0.68
C TYR A 66 13.69 -2.37 -0.58
N LEU A 67 12.97 -3.14 -1.40
CA LEU A 67 13.49 -3.66 -2.66
C LEU A 67 13.86 -2.53 -3.63
N LEU A 68 13.01 -1.51 -3.79
CA LEU A 68 13.30 -0.38 -4.68
C LEU A 68 14.46 0.50 -4.19
N SER A 69 14.63 0.65 -2.88
CA SER A 69 15.71 1.45 -2.29
C SER A 69 17.06 0.73 -2.25
N HIS A 70 17.06 -0.60 -2.07
CA HIS A 70 18.29 -1.38 -1.88
C HIS A 70 18.71 -2.15 -3.14
N PHE A 71 17.77 -2.57 -4.02
CA PHE A 71 18.12 -3.26 -5.27
C PHE A 71 18.67 -2.31 -6.33
N LYS A 72 18.23 -1.03 -6.34
CA LYS A 72 18.86 0.04 -7.16
C LYS A 72 20.34 0.28 -6.82
N LEU A 73 20.79 -0.10 -5.62
CA LEU A 73 22.18 0.02 -5.18
C LEU A 73 23.08 -1.10 -5.73
N VAL A 74 22.50 -2.23 -6.15
CA VAL A 74 23.25 -3.39 -6.70
C VAL A 74 23.43 -3.29 -8.22
N CYS A 75 22.47 -2.69 -8.92
CA CYS A 75 22.50 -2.51 -10.38
C CYS A 75 22.79 -1.04 -10.79
N THR A 76 23.82 -0.41 -10.23
CA THR A 76 24.40 0.79 -10.84
C THR A 76 25.17 0.39 -12.12
N PRO A 77 25.31 1.29 -13.11
CA PRO A 77 25.95 0.97 -14.40
C PRO A 77 27.40 0.46 -14.30
N GLN A 78 28.08 0.61 -13.16
CA GLN A 78 29.47 0.20 -12.97
C GLN A 78 29.73 -1.32 -13.05
N VAL A 79 28.70 -2.18 -12.99
CA VAL A 79 28.91 -3.65 -12.96
C VAL A 79 28.70 -4.33 -14.33
N LEU A 80 28.19 -3.61 -15.34
CA LEU A 80 27.92 -4.19 -16.66
C LEU A 80 29.09 -4.07 -17.68
N GLU A 81 30.22 -3.43 -17.33
CA GLU A 81 31.39 -3.31 -18.22
C GLU A 81 32.44 -4.43 -18.04
N THR A 82 32.19 -5.43 -17.18
CA THR A 82 33.15 -6.51 -16.91
C THR A 82 32.68 -7.92 -17.32
N LEU A 83 31.69 -8.01 -18.21
CA LEU A 83 31.33 -9.26 -18.89
C LEU A 83 31.52 -9.14 -20.40
#